data_AF-A0A4R5UPE0-F1
#
_entry.id   AF-A0A4R5UPE0-F1
#
_cell.length_a   1.000
_cell.length_b   1.000
_cell.length_c   1.000
_cell.angle_alpha   90.00
_cell.angle_beta   90.00
_cell.angle_gamma   90.00
#
_symmetry.space_group_name_H-M   'P 1'
#
loop_
_entity.id
_entity.type
_entity.pdbx_description
1 polymer ?
#
loop_
_entity_poly.entity_id
_entity_poly.type
_entity_poly.pdbx_seq_one_letter_code
_entity_poly.pdbx_strand_id
1 'polypeptide(L)'
;MQIIDDWLEDWLSEATIRRLALYAASEPAADADHLTAQLSHDALADGYDLGQLQDACGGNIRHFLEMHRERIPVVIHAESMAGSALA
;
A
#
# COMPACT_ATOMS: atom_id res chain seq x y z
N MET A 1 13.82 -17.77 7.63
CA MET A 1 14.17 -16.59 6.81
C MET A 1 13.39 -16.74 5.52
N GLN A 2 12.37 -15.92 5.32
CA GLN A 2 11.54 -15.92 4.11
C GLN A 2 12.30 -15.13 3.02
N ILE A 3 12.14 -15.49 1.74
CA ILE A 3 12.74 -14.72 0.64
C ILE A 3 12.01 -13.37 0.58
N ILE A 4 12.75 -12.27 0.39
CA ILE A 4 12.17 -10.92 0.39
C ILE A 4 11.10 -10.75 -0.69
N ASP A 5 11.24 -11.44 -1.82
CA ASP A 5 10.25 -11.44 -2.91
C ASP A 5 8.91 -12.05 -2.45
N ASP A 6 8.94 -13.20 -1.76
CA ASP A 6 7.74 -13.84 -1.22
C ASP A 6 7.08 -12.95 -0.16
N TRP A 7 7.88 -12.36 0.72
CA TRP A 7 7.40 -11.40 1.73
C TRP A 7 6.78 -10.16 1.08
N LEU A 8 7.37 -9.66 0.00
CA LEU A 8 6.89 -8.48 -0.71
C LEU A 8 5.55 -8.76 -1.41
N GLU A 9 5.36 -9.97 -1.94
CA GLU A 9 4.06 -10.41 -2.47
C GLU A 9 2.98 -10.52 -1.39
N ASP A 10 3.34 -11.06 -0.22
CA ASP A 10 2.45 -11.11 0.95
C ASP A 10 2.08 -9.68 1.39
N TRP A 11 3.07 -8.79 1.49
CA TRP A 11 2.87 -7.38 1.85
C TRP A 11 1.97 -6.66 0.86
N LEU A 12 2.17 -6.86 -0.46
CA LEU A 12 1.31 -6.28 -1.50
C LEU A 12 -0.13 -6.79 -1.43
N SER A 13 -0.33 -8.06 -1.07
CA SER A 13 -1.66 -8.64 -0.90
C SER A 13 -2.39 -7.99 0.29
N GLU A 14 -1.67 -7.73 1.38
CA GLU A 14 -2.20 -6.99 2.55
C GLU A 14 -2.32 -5.48 2.33
N ALA A 15 -1.53 -4.90 1.42
CA ALA A 15 -1.48 -3.47 1.16
C ALA A 15 -2.84 -2.89 0.76
N THR A 16 -3.73 -3.70 0.18
CA THR A 16 -5.12 -3.33 -0.12
C THR A 16 -5.90 -2.96 1.13
N ILE A 17 -5.76 -3.75 2.20
CA ILE A 17 -6.43 -3.51 3.49
C ILE A 17 -5.85 -2.26 4.16
N ARG A 18 -4.52 -2.07 4.07
CA ARG A 18 -3.82 -0.92 4.65
C ARG A 18 -4.17 0.39 3.93
N ARG A 19 -4.23 0.34 2.60
CA ARG A 19 -4.65 1.47 1.74
C ARG A 19 -6.11 1.86 1.99
N LEU A 20 -7.00 0.90 2.26
CA LEU A 20 -8.38 1.18 2.67
C LEU A 20 -8.44 1.95 3.99
N ALA A 21 -7.61 1.60 4.96
CA ALA A 21 -7.51 2.33 6.23
C ALA A 21 -7.00 3.76 6.05
N LEU A 22 -6.07 3.99 5.11
CA LEU A 22 -5.54 5.32 4.78
C LEU A 22 -6.55 6.17 4.00
N TYR A 23 -7.26 5.59 3.03
CA TYR A 23 -8.31 6.28 2.27
C TYR A 23 -9.49 6.73 3.14
N ALA A 24 -9.80 5.99 4.20
CA ALA A 24 -10.78 6.42 5.21
C ALA A 24 -10.33 7.67 5.99
N ALA A 25 -9.02 8.00 5.98
CA ALA A 25 -8.41 9.06 6.78
C ALA A 25 -8.02 10.35 6.01
N SER A 26 -8.20 10.41 4.68
CA SER A 26 -8.03 11.58 3.77
C SER A 26 -6.75 11.65 2.90
N GLU A 27 -6.94 12.25 1.72
CA GLU A 27 -6.06 12.65 0.58
C GLU A 27 -5.23 11.60 -0.20
N PRO A 28 -5.50 11.44 -1.53
CA PRO A 28 -4.86 10.43 -2.38
C PRO A 28 -3.40 10.73 -2.76
N ALA A 29 -2.91 11.95 -2.55
CA ALA A 29 -1.52 12.32 -2.85
C ALA A 29 -0.54 11.87 -1.75
N ALA A 30 -1.02 11.67 -0.52
CA ALA A 30 -0.21 11.16 0.59
C ALA A 30 0.04 9.65 0.52
N ASP A 31 -0.66 8.94 -0.37
CA ASP A 31 -0.73 7.48 -0.43
C ASP A 31 0.61 6.83 -0.80
N ALA A 32 1.30 7.31 -1.84
CA ALA A 32 2.55 6.69 -2.31
C ALA A 32 3.72 6.86 -1.33
N ASP A 33 3.84 8.03 -0.72
CA ASP A 33 4.91 8.31 0.25
C ASP A 33 4.67 7.60 1.57
N HIS A 34 3.40 7.51 1.99
CA HIS A 34 3.03 6.75 3.17
C HIS A 34 3.28 5.26 2.96
N LEU A 35 2.87 4.69 1.82
CA LEU A 35 3.11 3.29 1.50
C LEU A 35 4.61 2.99 1.39
N THR A 36 5.40 3.91 0.82
CA THR A 36 6.87 3.77 0.76
C THR A 36 7.48 3.74 2.17
N ALA A 37 7.06 4.65 3.05
CA ALA A 37 7.54 4.69 4.43
C ALA A 37 7.13 3.45 5.22
N GLN A 38 5.90 2.98 5.02
CA GLN A 38 5.35 1.81 5.70
C GLN A 38 6.03 0.52 5.24
N LEU A 39 6.21 0.35 3.93
CA LEU A 39 6.94 -0.80 3.38
C LEU A 39 8.39 -0.85 3.89
N SER A 40 9.06 0.31 3.94
CA SER A 40 10.42 0.41 4.46
C SER A 40 10.50 0.08 5.95
N HIS A 41 9.51 0.50 6.73
CA HIS A 41 9.43 0.20 8.16
C HIS A 41 9.19 -1.29 8.41
N ASP A 42 8.25 -1.90 7.70
CA ASP A 42 7.90 -3.31 7.86
C ASP A 42 9.04 -4.24 7.43
N ALA A 43 9.75 -3.88 6.34
CA ALA A 43 10.93 -4.62 5.90
C ALA A 43 12.01 -4.68 7.00
N LEU A 44 12.29 -3.54 7.64
CA LEU A 44 13.25 -3.46 8.75
C LEU A 44 12.77 -4.24 9.98
N ALA A 45 11.47 -4.24 10.26
CA ALA A 45 10.88 -4.98 11.38
C ALA A 45 11.02 -6.51 11.20
N ASP A 46 10.92 -7.00 9.96
CA ASP A 46 11.08 -8.41 9.60
C ASP A 46 12.55 -8.83 9.36
N GLY A 47 13.48 -7.88 9.50
CA GLY A 47 14.92 -8.13 9.46
C GLY A 47 15.55 -8.03 8.07
N TYR A 48 14.84 -7.48 7.09
CA TYR A 48 15.39 -7.12 5.79
C TYR A 48 16.06 -5.75 5.86
N ASP A 49 17.18 -5.59 5.16
CA ASP A 49 17.79 -4.27 4.99
C ASP A 49 17.17 -3.49 3.81
N LEU A 50 17.37 -2.17 3.79
CA LEU A 50 16.83 -1.31 2.73
C LEU A 50 17.43 -1.62 1.35
N GLY A 51 18.64 -2.17 1.29
CA GLY A 51 19.29 -2.56 0.03
C GLY A 51 18.60 -3.77 -0.59
N GLN A 52 18.28 -4.78 0.22
CA GLN A 52 17.49 -5.94 -0.18
C GLN A 52 16.11 -5.51 -0.67
N LEU A 53 15.44 -4.62 0.08
CA LEU A 53 14.13 -4.09 -0.32
C LEU A 53 14.20 -3.33 -1.64
N GLN A 54 15.22 -2.48 -1.83
CA GLN A 54 15.42 -1.77 -3.08
C GLN A 54 15.65 -2.73 -4.25
N ASP A 55 16.45 -3.77 -4.07
CA ASP A 55 16.74 -4.77 -5.10
C ASP A 55 15.45 -5.54 -5.49
N ALA A 56 14.68 -5.99 -4.50
CA ALA A 56 13.38 -6.65 -4.70
C ALA A 56 12.36 -5.75 -5.43
N CYS A 57 12.40 -4.44 -5.17
CA CYS A 57 11.58 -3.45 -5.87
C CYS A 57 12.14 -2.99 -7.23
N GLY A 58 13.21 -3.61 -7.75
CA GLY A 58 13.81 -3.21 -9.04
C GLY A 58 14.56 -1.86 -9.00
N GLY A 59 15.05 -1.47 -7.82
CA GLY A 59 15.87 -0.28 -7.57
C GLY A 59 15.09 0.97 -7.14
N ASN A 60 13.75 0.98 -7.24
CA ASN A 60 12.94 2.12 -6.81
C ASN A 60 11.60 1.68 -6.22
N ILE A 61 11.50 1.78 -4.89
CA ILE A 61 10.32 1.39 -4.11
C ILE A 61 9.07 2.17 -4.53
N ARG A 62 9.18 3.49 -4.74
CA ARG A 62 8.04 4.32 -5.14
C ARG A 62 7.52 3.89 -6.52
N HIS A 63 8.43 3.72 -7.49
CA HIS A 63 8.07 3.28 -8.83
C HIS A 63 7.44 1.89 -8.84
N PHE A 64 7.95 0.97 -8.02
CA PHE A 64 7.37 -0.36 -7.82
C PHE A 64 5.93 -0.29 -7.32
N LEU A 65 5.67 0.51 -6.28
CA LEU A 65 4.32 0.72 -5.73
C LEU A 65 3.37 1.38 -6.75
N GLU A 66 3.88 2.30 -7.57
CA GLU A 66 3.12 2.92 -8.66
C GLU A 66 2.72 1.91 -9.75
N MET A 67 3.63 1.02 -10.16
CA MET A 67 3.33 -0.04 -11.14
C MET A 67 2.32 -1.06 -10.59
N HIS A 68 2.37 -1.32 -9.28
CA HIS A 68 1.44 -2.24 -8.62
C HIS A 68 0.17 -1.55 -8.10
N ARG A 69 -0.02 -0.25 -8.37
CA ARG A 69 -1.20 0.50 -7.95
C ARG A 69 -2.51 -0.14 -8.41
N GLU A 70 -2.55 -0.74 -9.59
CA GLU A 70 -3.75 -1.40 -10.13
C GLU A 70 -4.07 -2.73 -9.43
N ARG A 71 -3.06 -3.39 -8.83
CA ARG A 71 -3.24 -4.60 -8.01
C ARG A 71 -3.76 -4.30 -6.61
N ILE A 72 -3.77 -3.03 -6.21
CA ILE A 72 -4.28 -2.56 -4.93
C ILE A 72 -5.64 -1.88 -5.19
N PRO A 73 -6.76 -2.64 -5.29
CA PRO A 73 -8.06 -2.05 -5.60
C PRO A 73 -8.48 -1.07 -4.51
N VAL A 74 -8.74 0.17 -4.89
CA VAL A 74 -9.42 1.13 -4.01
C VAL A 74 -10.89 0.71 -3.97
N VAL A 75 -11.32 0.07 -2.88
CA VAL A 75 -12.75 -0.12 -2.62
C VAL A 75 -13.32 1.23 -2.23
N ILE A 76 -13.84 1.96 -3.21
CA ILE A 76 -14.66 3.14 -2.96
C ILE A 76 -15.99 2.62 -2.41
N HIS A 77 -16.17 2.67 -1.09
CA HIS A 77 -17.50 2.53 -0.51
C HIS A 77 -18.35 3.70 -0.98
N ALA A 78 -19.17 3.48 -2.00
CA ALA A 78 -20.22 4.39 -2.43
C ALA A 78 -21.38 4.36 -1.40
N GLU A 79 -21.12 4.76 -0.17
CA GLU A 79 -22.15 4.96 0.85
C GLU A 79 -22.35 6.45 1.11
N SER A 80 -22.83 7.16 0.09
CA SER A 80 -23.40 8.50 0.26
C SER A 80 -24.53 8.76 -0.74
N MET A 81 -25.56 7.92 -0.69
CA MET A 81 -26.89 8.21 -1.28
C MET A 81 -28.00 7.97 -0.24
N ALA A 82 -27.69 8.18 1.05
CA ALA A 82 -28.67 8.31 2.12
C ALA A 82 -28.81 9.79 2.49
N GLY A 83 -29.45 10.58 1.64
CA GLY A 83 -29.64 12.00 1.90
C GLY A 83 -30.71 12.62 1.00
N SER A 84 -31.90 12.78 1.56
CA SER A 84 -32.97 13.70 1.11
C SER A 84 -33.80 13.32 -0.12
N ALA A 85 -34.83 12.51 0.11
CA ALA A 85 -36.10 12.61 -0.61
C ALA A 85 -37.28 12.19 0.30
N LEU A 86 -37.45 12.91 1.41
CA LEU A 86 -38.72 12.98 2.13
C LEU A 86 -38.92 14.42 2.59
N ALA A 87 -39.43 15.23 1.67
CA ALA A 87 -39.99 16.56 1.92
C ALA A 87 -41.30 16.66 1.15
#